data_AF-A0A5C8K7C5-F1
#
_entry.id   AF-A0A5C8K7C5-F1
#
_cell.length_a   1.000
_cell.length_b   1.000
_cell.length_c   1.000
_cell.angle_alpha   90.00
_cell.angle_beta   90.00
_cell.angle_gamma   90.00
#
_symmetry.space_group_name_H-M   'P 1'
#
loop_
_entity.id
_entity.type
_entity.pdbx_description
1 polymer ?
#
loop_
_entity_poly.entity_id
_entity_poly.type
_entity_poly.pdbx_seq_one_letter_code
_entity_poly.pdbx_strand_id
1 'polypeptide(L)'
;MKAQGKNQTVEIWKISHDPPQESWVKQAFDRQLIDWLATNPNILLFPQEAGGAAPVGAYLVKLDDDNFRALSGKRLRREFDLLYLSEEKGAGHD
;
A
#
# COMPACT_ATOMS: atom_id res chain seq x y z
N MET A 1 6.67 -1.28 1.09
CA MET A 1 6.59 -2.35 2.10
C MET A 1 6.10 -3.62 1.39
N LYS A 2 6.39 -4.82 1.91
CA LYS A 2 5.94 -6.07 1.29
C LYS A 2 5.22 -6.95 2.33
N ALA A 3 4.32 -7.79 1.87
CA ALA A 3 3.62 -8.75 2.72
C ALA A 3 3.63 -10.13 2.07
N GLN A 4 3.89 -11.16 2.87
CA GLN A 4 3.90 -12.54 2.42
C GLN A 4 2.55 -13.18 2.69
N GLY A 5 1.81 -13.43 1.63
CA GLY A 5 0.61 -14.27 1.67
C GLY A 5 0.99 -15.75 1.58
N LYS A 6 0.01 -16.64 1.73
CA LYS A 6 0.23 -18.10 1.71
C LYS A 6 1.01 -18.62 0.49
N ASN A 7 0.93 -17.95 -0.66
CA ASN A 7 1.51 -18.44 -1.91
C ASN A 7 2.19 -17.35 -2.76
N GLN A 8 2.25 -16.11 -2.28
CA GLN A 8 2.81 -14.98 -3.03
C GLN A 8 3.23 -13.85 -2.10
N THR A 9 4.29 -13.15 -2.46
CA THR A 9 4.68 -11.87 -1.86
C THR A 9 4.03 -10.75 -2.65
N VAL A 10 3.32 -9.86 -1.96
CA VAL A 10 2.67 -8.69 -2.55
C VAL A 10 3.28 -7.41 -2.01
N GLU A 11 3.26 -6.36 -2.82
CA GLU A 11 3.63 -5.02 -2.37
C GLU A 11 2.45 -4.36 -1.68
N ILE A 12 2.72 -3.74 -0.53
CA ILE A 12 1.71 -3.05 0.26
C ILE A 12 2.20 -1.67 0.65
N TRP A 13 1.24 -0.79 0.91
CA TRP A 13 1.48 0.54 1.44
C TRP A 13 0.44 0.85 2.52
N LYS A 14 0.89 1.36 3.66
CA LYS A 14 -0.02 1.84 4.69
C LYS A 14 -0.50 3.23 4.28
N ILE A 15 -1.80 3.39 4.07
CA ILE A 15 -2.39 4.65 3.64
C ILE A 15 -2.15 5.69 4.74
N SER A 16 -1.39 6.72 4.41
CA SER A 16 -1.03 7.82 5.29
C SER A 16 -0.79 9.09 4.48
N HIS A 17 -0.84 10.24 5.14
CA HIS A 17 -0.45 11.52 4.53
C HIS A 17 1.07 11.73 4.49
N ASP A 18 1.84 10.88 5.17
CA ASP A 18 3.29 10.86 5.04
C ASP A 18 3.73 10.58 3.59
N PRO A 19 4.86 11.18 3.15
CA PRO A 19 5.37 10.96 1.81
C PRO A 19 5.64 9.46 1.59
N PRO A 20 5.01 8.84 0.57
CA PRO A 20 5.15 7.41 0.33
C PRO A 20 6.62 7.10 0.00
N GLN A 21 7.15 6.01 0.56
CA GLN A 21 8.52 5.57 0.28
C GLN A 21 8.55 4.66 -0.95
N GLU A 22 7.44 3.99 -1.21
CA GLU A 22 7.22 3.04 -2.27
C GLU A 22 7.08 3.72 -3.64
N SER A 23 7.99 3.38 -4.56
CA SER A 23 8.00 3.94 -5.92
C SER A 23 6.70 3.70 -6.69
N TRP A 24 6.02 2.57 -6.46
CA TRP A 24 4.75 2.28 -7.13
C TRP A 24 3.61 3.19 -6.63
N VAL A 25 3.62 3.59 -5.35
CA VAL A 25 2.62 4.50 -4.78
C VAL A 25 2.82 5.90 -5.35
N LYS A 26 4.07 6.36 -5.44
CA LYS A 26 4.42 7.63 -6.09
C LYS A 26 3.92 7.67 -7.53
N GLN A 27 4.18 6.60 -8.29
CA GLN A 27 3.71 6.46 -9.66
C GLN A 27 2.18 6.39 -9.75
N ALA A 28 1.50 5.76 -8.79
CA ALA A 28 0.04 5.70 -8.78
C ALA A 28 -0.59 7.08 -8.55
N PHE A 29 -0.01 7.93 -7.70
CA PHE A 29 -0.44 9.33 -7.57
C PHE A 29 -0.16 10.14 -8.83
N ASP A 30 1.04 10.02 -9.40
CA ASP A 30 1.46 10.73 -10.62
C ASP A 30 0.55 10.40 -11.81
N ARG A 31 0.21 9.12 -11.96
CA ARG A 31 -0.71 8.60 -12.99
C ARG A 31 -2.19 8.84 -12.68
N GLN A 32 -2.51 9.53 -11.59
CA GLN A 32 -3.88 9.77 -11.12
C GLN A 32 -4.71 8.49 -10.94
N LEU A 33 -4.04 7.38 -10.63
CA LEU A 33 -4.73 6.14 -10.27
C LEU A 33 -5.27 6.26 -8.84
N ILE A 34 -4.52 6.86 -7.94
CA ILE A 34 -4.99 7.10 -6.57
C ILE A 34 -5.07 8.59 -6.29
N ASP A 35 -6.09 8.99 -5.55
CA ASP A 35 -6.33 10.39 -5.21
C ASP A 35 -7.04 10.52 -3.84
N TRP A 36 -6.91 11.67 -3.19
CA TRP A 36 -7.59 11.92 -1.92
C TRP A 36 -9.00 12.44 -2.17
N LEU A 37 -9.99 11.86 -1.49
CA LEU A 37 -11.37 12.31 -1.62
C LEU A 37 -11.50 13.79 -1.19
N ALA A 38 -11.95 14.64 -2.11
CA ALA A 38 -12.04 16.09 -1.90
C ALA A 38 -12.88 16.51 -0.69
N THR A 39 -13.94 15.75 -0.36
CA THR A 39 -14.80 16.02 0.80
C THR A 39 -14.26 15.48 2.11
N ASN A 40 -13.33 14.52 2.06
CA ASN A 40 -12.70 13.93 3.24
C ASN A 40 -11.29 13.42 2.90
N PRO A 41 -10.23 14.20 3.17
CA PRO A 41 -8.86 13.82 2.81
C PRO A 41 -8.35 12.61 3.60
N ASN A 42 -9.10 12.10 4.57
CA ASN A 42 -8.78 10.84 5.25
C ASN A 42 -9.21 9.61 4.46
N ILE A 43 -9.81 9.77 3.28
CA ILE A 43 -10.19 8.67 2.39
C ILE A 43 -9.37 8.76 1.11
N LEU A 44 -8.68 7.67 0.78
CA LEU A 44 -8.00 7.48 -0.50
C LEU A 44 -8.95 6.77 -1.47
N LEU A 45 -9.06 7.32 -2.68
CA LEU A 45 -9.75 6.74 -3.82
C LEU A 45 -8.75 6.01 -4.70
N PHE A 46 -9.16 4.90 -5.30
CA PHE A 46 -8.36 4.11 -6.24
C PHE A 46 -9.27 3.36 -7.23
N PRO A 47 -8.78 3.01 -8.43
CA PRO A 47 -9.53 2.22 -9.38
C PRO A 47 -9.81 0.85 -8.76
N GLN A 48 -11.10 0.58 -8.67
CA GLN A 48 -11.65 -0.74 -8.54
C GLN A 48 -12.83 -0.74 -9.50
N GLU A 49 -13.18 -1.89 -10.06
CA GLU A 49 -14.41 -2.05 -10.85
C GLU A 49 -15.68 -1.58 -10.08
N ALA A 50 -15.57 -1.26 -8.79
CA ALA A 50 -16.60 -0.71 -7.91
C ALA A 50 -16.20 0.56 -7.11
N GLY A 51 -15.21 1.35 -7.54
CA GLY A 51 -14.84 2.61 -6.86
C GLY A 51 -14.22 2.37 -5.47
N GLY A 52 -13.00 1.84 -5.45
CA GLY A 52 -12.32 1.49 -4.22
C GLY A 52 -12.01 2.74 -3.40
N ALA A 53 -12.53 2.80 -2.18
CA ALA A 53 -12.24 3.86 -1.21
C ALA A 53 -11.75 3.24 0.09
N ALA A 54 -10.69 3.81 0.67
CA ALA A 54 -10.13 3.31 1.92
C ALA A 54 -9.63 4.43 2.84
N PRO A 55 -9.87 4.33 4.15
CA PRO A 55 -9.42 5.34 5.08
C PRO A 55 -7.91 5.26 5.34
N VAL A 56 -7.34 6.40 5.75
CA VAL A 56 -6.01 6.49 6.36
C VAL A 56 -5.90 5.48 7.51
N GLY A 57 -4.78 4.77 7.57
CA GLY A 57 -4.53 3.68 8.50
C GLY A 57 -4.93 2.29 7.97
N ALA A 58 -5.67 2.21 6.87
CA ALA A 58 -5.80 0.96 6.10
C ALA A 58 -4.53 0.69 5.28
N TYR A 59 -4.45 -0.50 4.69
CA TYR A 59 -3.33 -0.92 3.85
C TYR A 59 -3.82 -1.11 2.43
N LEU A 60 -3.19 -0.43 1.49
CA LEU A 60 -3.37 -0.63 0.06
C LEU A 60 -2.43 -1.75 -0.40
N VAL A 61 -2.98 -2.76 -1.07
CA VAL A 61 -2.25 -3.89 -1.65
C VAL A 61 -2.23 -3.72 -3.15
N LYS A 62 -1.04 -3.78 -3.75
CA LYS A 62 -0.87 -3.81 -5.20
C LYS A 62 -1.19 -5.22 -5.70
N LEU A 63 -2.23 -5.36 -6.53
CA LEU A 63 -2.57 -6.61 -7.19
C LEU A 63 -1.91 -6.70 -8.57
N ASP A 64 -2.02 -5.61 -9.33
CA ASP A 64 -1.38 -5.42 -10.64
C ASP A 64 -0.94 -3.96 -10.78
N ASP A 65 -0.46 -3.53 -11.95
CA ASP A 65 0.05 -2.17 -12.14
C ASP A 65 -1.05 -1.08 -12.03
N ASP A 66 -2.27 -1.43 -12.39
CA ASP A 66 -3.46 -0.55 -12.36
C ASP A 66 -4.50 -0.98 -11.32
N ASN A 67 -4.32 -2.13 -10.69
CA ASN A 67 -5.32 -2.73 -9.79
C ASN A 67 -4.84 -2.75 -8.35
N PHE A 68 -5.66 -2.19 -7.46
CA PHE A 68 -5.37 -2.07 -6.04
C PHE A 68 -6.48 -2.66 -5.19
N ARG A 69 -6.12 -3.14 -4.00
CA ARG A 69 -7.06 -3.65 -3.01
C ARG A 69 -6.75 -3.11 -1.63
N ALA A 70 -7.71 -2.46 -0.99
CA ALA A 70 -7.54 -2.04 0.40
C ALA A 70 -7.94 -3.13 1.39
N LEU A 71 -7.15 -3.27 2.46
CA LEU A 71 -7.40 -4.17 3.57
C LEU A 71 -7.22 -3.41 4.89
N SER A 72 -8.14 -3.60 5.84
CA SER A 72 -7.93 -3.14 7.21
C SER A 72 -6.78 -3.91 7.85
N GLY A 73 -6.04 -3.29 8.78
CA GLY A 73 -4.89 -3.94 9.44
C GLY A 73 -5.19 -5.29 10.08
N LYS A 74 -6.41 -5.50 10.63
CA LYS A 74 -6.86 -6.81 11.14
C LYS A 74 -6.95 -7.87 10.05
N ARG A 75 -7.47 -7.49 8.88
CA ARG A 75 -7.65 -8.40 7.75
C ARG A 75 -6.31 -8.72 7.09
N LEU A 76 -5.47 -7.70 6.94
CA LEU A 76 -4.10 -7.86 6.44
C LEU A 76 -3.31 -8.87 7.28
N ARG A 77 -3.25 -8.69 8.61
CA ARG A 77 -2.53 -9.62 9.52
C ARG A 77 -3.09 -11.04 9.55
N ARG A 78 -4.34 -11.23 9.11
CA ARG A 78 -4.98 -12.55 9.03
C ARG A 78 -4.64 -13.26 7.72
N GLU A 79 -4.48 -12.50 6.64
CA GLU A 79 -4.25 -13.03 5.29
C GLU A 79 -2.76 -13.03 4.90
N PHE A 80 -1.97 -12.13 5.48
CA PHE A 80 -0.57 -11.87 5.15
C PHE A 80 0.29 -11.70 6.40
N ASP A 81 1.50 -12.24 6.32
CA ASP A 81 2.57 -11.93 7.26
C ASP A 81 3.32 -10.68 6.77
N LEU A 82 3.44 -9.68 7.64
CA LEU A 82 4.08 -8.41 7.28
C LEU A 82 5.59 -8.60 7.22
N LEU A 83 6.14 -8.63 6.01
CA LEU A 83 7.57 -8.58 5.82
C LEU A 83 8.03 -7.14 5.99
N TYR A 84 8.49 -6.81 7.19
CA TYR A 84 9.39 -5.68 7.33
C TYR A 84 10.66 -6.04 6.55
N LEU A 85 10.84 -5.42 5.39
CA LEU A 85 12.18 -5.22 4.86
C LEU A 85 12.85 -4.27 5.86
N SER A 86 13.41 -4.87 6.92
CA SER A 86 14.56 -4.28 7.59
C SER A 86 15.50 -3.90 6.47
N GLU A 87 15.79 -2.62 6.32
CA GLU A 87 16.95 -2.19 5.57
C GLU A 87 18.09 -3.09 6.05
N GLU A 88 18.66 -3.87 5.12
CA GLU A 88 19.97 -4.42 5.33
C GLU A 88 20.87 -3.21 5.56
N LYS A 89 21.12 -2.88 6.83
CA LYS A 89 22.35 -2.22 7.25
C LYS A 89 23.46 -3.23 6.95
N GLY A 90 23.76 -3.37 5.67
CA GLY A 90 24.97 -4.01 5.18
C GLY A 90 26.16 -3.27 5.79
N ALA A 91 27.01 -4.05 6.41
CA ALA A 91 28.25 -3.66 7.04
C ALA A 91 29.11 -2.77 6.14
N GLY A 92 29.59 -1.66 6.69
CA GLY A 92 30.88 -1.07 6.33
C GLY A 92 31.85 -1.41 7.46
N HIS A 93 32.64 -2.45 7.23
CA HIS A 93 33.85 -2.78 7.97
C HIS A 93 34.96 -1.85 7.48
N ASP A 94 35.56 -1.06 8.36
CA ASP A 94 37.00 -0.72 8.39
C ASP A 94 37.38 -0.27 9.81
#